data_AF-A0A5J6I4I3-F1
#
_entry.id   AF-A0A5J6I4I3-F1
#
_cell.length_a   1.000
_cell.length_b   1.000
_cell.length_c   1.000
_cell.angle_alpha   90.00
_cell.angle_beta   90.00
_cell.angle_gamma   90.00
#
_symmetry.space_group_name_H-M   'P 1'
#
loop_
_entity.id
_entity.type
_entity.pdbx_description
1 polymer ?
#
loop_
_entity_poly.entity_id
_entity_poly.type
_entity_poly.pdbx_seq_one_letter_code
_entity_poly.pdbx_strand_id
1 'polypeptide(L)'
;MLAASLPSVAAPQRRFEDHWIRLCDDLTPTRWKAAVTEATLRLCLPEVDERAVRGLKFSEALPARLAEATLAARSADEGGARAVLTEPVRLTTLNRP
;
A
#
# COMPACT_ATOMS: atom_id res chain seq x y z
N MET A 1 -2.40 -1.52 2.88
CA MET A 1 -3.22 -0.53 2.16
C MET A 1 -2.39 0.64 1.61
N LEU A 2 -1.57 1.31 2.44
CA LEU A 2 -0.77 2.47 2.00
C LEU A 2 0.08 2.18 0.76
N ALA A 3 0.90 1.12 0.77
CA ALA A 3 1.74 0.77 -0.38
C ALA A 3 0.94 0.44 -1.64
N ALA A 4 -0.18 -0.28 -1.49
CA ALA A 4 -1.07 -0.63 -2.60
C ALA A 4 -1.73 0.61 -3.23
N SER A 5 -1.84 1.71 -2.48
CA SER A 5 -2.40 2.99 -2.94
C SER A 5 -1.34 3.90 -3.58
N LEU A 6 -0.06 3.53 -3.51
CA LEU A 6 1.07 4.32 -4.02
C LEU A 6 1.92 3.54 -5.04
N PRO A 7 1.33 2.82 -6.02
CA PRO A 7 2.08 1.92 -6.90
C PRO A 7 3.11 2.65 -7.78
N SER A 8 2.91 3.94 -8.05
CA SER A 8 3.80 4.75 -8.88
C SER A 8 5.05 5.22 -8.14
N VAL A 9 5.09 5.16 -6.80
CA VAL A 9 6.21 5.67 -5.98
C VAL A 9 6.73 4.66 -4.96
N ALA A 10 5.99 3.59 -4.68
CA ALA A 10 6.48 2.47 -3.88
C ALA A 10 7.45 1.61 -4.72
N ALA A 11 8.54 1.15 -4.10
CA ALA A 11 9.50 0.30 -4.80
C ALA A 11 8.87 -1.06 -5.16
N PRO A 12 8.95 -1.50 -6.43
CA PRO A 12 8.43 -2.81 -6.84
C PRO A 12 9.23 -3.95 -6.19
N GLN A 13 8.57 -5.07 -5.92
CA GLN A 13 9.19 -6.36 -5.54
C GLN A 13 9.81 -6.48 -4.13
N ARG A 14 9.57 -5.55 -3.20
CA ARG A 14 10.01 -5.72 -1.79
C ARG A 14 8.83 -6.17 -0.92
N ARG A 15 9.06 -7.16 -0.05
CA ARG A 15 8.13 -7.43 1.06
C ARG A 15 7.96 -6.13 1.83
N PHE A 16 6.71 -5.72 2.01
CA PHE A 16 6.41 -4.58 2.85
C PHE A 16 6.86 -4.91 4.27
N GLU A 17 7.61 -3.99 4.87
CA GLU A 17 7.93 -4.06 6.28
C GLU A 17 6.73 -3.55 7.06
N ASP A 18 6.53 -4.04 8.28
CA ASP A 18 5.34 -3.70 9.07
C ASP A 18 5.25 -2.19 9.42
N HIS A 19 6.37 -1.47 9.35
CA HIS A 19 6.49 -0.09 9.85
C HIS A 19 6.87 0.95 8.80
N TRP A 20 7.37 0.54 7.64
CA TRP A 20 7.83 1.47 6.61
C TRP A 20 7.75 0.86 5.21
N ILE A 21 7.62 1.73 4.21
CA ILE A 21 7.63 1.35 2.80
C ILE A 21 8.81 2.01 2.12
N ARG A 22 9.49 1.26 1.25
CA ARG A 22 10.56 1.84 0.43
C ARG A 22 9.94 2.59 -0.74
N LEU A 23 10.43 3.79 -1.00
CA LEU A 23 10.10 4.55 -2.20
C LEU A 23 11.04 4.19 -3.36
N CYS A 24 10.59 4.39 -4.59
CA CYS A 24 11.41 4.17 -5.78
C CYS A 24 12.66 5.07 -5.78
N ASP A 25 13.76 4.56 -6.34
CA ASP A 25 15.05 5.26 -6.29
C ASP A 25 15.06 6.53 -7.18
N ASP A 26 14.15 6.61 -8.16
CA ASP A 26 13.95 7.74 -9.07
C ASP A 26 12.85 8.72 -8.60
N LEU A 27 12.53 8.71 -7.30
CA LEU A 27 11.47 9.56 -6.75
C LEU A 27 11.79 11.05 -6.94
N THR A 28 10.81 11.79 -7.47
CA THR A 28 10.86 13.25 -7.57
C THR A 28 9.75 13.90 -6.73
N PRO A 29 9.91 15.16 -6.28
CA PRO A 29 8.87 15.87 -5.55
C PRO A 29 7.53 15.95 -6.29
N THR A 30 7.58 16.13 -7.61
CA THR A 30 6.38 16.18 -8.46
C THR A 30 5.67 14.84 -8.48
N ARG A 31 6.41 13.73 -8.66
CA ARG A 31 5.85 12.38 -8.67
C ARG A 31 5.29 11.99 -7.31
N TRP A 32 5.97 12.35 -6.22
CA TRP A 32 5.47 12.21 -4.85
C TRP A 32 4.13 12.92 -4.64
N LYS A 33 4.06 14.22 -4.98
CA LYS A 33 2.84 15.03 -4.80
C LYS A 33 1.66 14.48 -5.60
N ALA A 34 1.89 14.05 -6.84
CA ALA A 34 0.87 13.45 -7.68
C ALA A 34 0.34 12.13 -7.08
N ALA A 35 1.25 11.24 -6.66
CA ALA A 35 0.89 9.96 -6.06
C ALA A 35 0.10 10.12 -4.75
N VAL A 36 0.52 11.02 -3.87
CA VAL A 36 -0.21 11.30 -2.61
C VAL A 36 -1.59 11.90 -2.88
N THR A 37 -1.69 12.83 -3.85
CA THR A 37 -2.98 13.41 -4.25
C THR A 37 -3.94 12.33 -4.74
N GLU A 38 -3.47 11.43 -5.61
CA GLU A 38 -4.25 10.31 -6.11
C GLU A 38 -4.68 9.35 -4.97
N ALA A 39 -3.73 8.94 -4.13
CA ALA A 39 -3.98 8.03 -3.01
C ALA A 39 -4.96 8.61 -1.99
N THR A 40 -4.95 9.93 -1.78
CA THR A 40 -5.89 10.62 -0.89
C THR A 40 -7.32 10.59 -1.42
N LEU A 41 -7.48 10.63 -2.75
CA LEU A 41 -8.79 10.52 -3.41
C LEU A 41 -9.28 9.08 -3.46
N ARG A 42 -8.38 8.12 -3.61
CA ARG A 42 -8.72 6.71 -3.76
C ARG A 42 -7.66 5.80 -3.14
N LEU A 43 -8.02 5.20 -2.01
CA LEU A 43 -7.24 4.11 -1.43
C LEU A 43 -7.54 2.79 -2.16
N CYS A 44 -6.50 1.98 -2.30
CA CYS A 44 -6.57 0.66 -2.92
C CYS A 44 -6.44 -0.43 -1.85
N LEU A 45 -7.27 -1.47 -1.97
CA LEU A 45 -7.12 -2.67 -1.16
C LEU A 45 -5.77 -3.34 -1.46
N PRO A 46 -5.12 -3.95 -0.44
CA PRO A 46 -3.92 -4.72 -0.67
C PRO A 46 -4.22 -5.96 -1.52
N GLU A 47 -3.25 -6.33 -2.36
CA GLU A 47 -3.26 -7.64 -3.01
C GLU A 47 -3.05 -8.74 -1.96
N VAL A 48 -3.76 -9.85 -2.13
CA VAL A 48 -3.72 -11.00 -1.23
C VAL A 48 -3.08 -12.17 -1.98
N ASP A 49 -2.01 -12.74 -1.42
CA ASP A 49 -1.48 -14.01 -1.92
C ASP A 49 -2.52 -15.11 -1.71
N GLU A 50 -2.88 -15.82 -2.78
CA GLU A 50 -3.81 -16.96 -2.73
C GLU A 50 -3.43 -17.97 -1.63
N ARG A 51 -2.13 -18.13 -1.34
CA ARG A 51 -1.62 -18.98 -0.26
C ARG A 51 -2.10 -18.54 1.11
N ALA A 52 -2.31 -17.25 1.34
CA ALA A 52 -2.82 -16.71 2.60
C ALA A 52 -4.31 -17.01 2.81
N VAL A 53 -5.05 -17.27 1.73
CA VAL A 53 -6.48 -17.63 1.77
C VAL A 53 -6.67 -19.12 2.02
N ARG A 54 -5.72 -19.95 1.56
CA ARG A 54 -5.76 -21.40 1.75
C ARG A 54 -5.69 -21.77 3.24
N GLY A 55 -6.62 -22.61 3.69
CA GLY A 55 -6.70 -23.08 5.08
C GLY A 55 -7.49 -22.16 6.02
N LEU A 56 -8.07 -21.06 5.52
CA LEU A 56 -9.00 -20.25 6.29
C LEU A 56 -10.41 -20.88 6.24
N LYS A 57 -11.07 -21.05 7.38
CA LYS A 57 -12.39 -21.71 7.45
C LYS A 57 -13.45 -21.11 6.52
N PHE A 58 -13.39 -19.82 6.25
CA PHE A 58 -14.34 -19.15 5.35
C PHE A 58 -14.02 -19.37 3.87
N SER A 59 -12.79 -19.75 3.49
CA SER A 59 -12.44 -20.03 2.09
C SER A 59 -12.97 -21.37 1.61
N GLU A 60 -13.34 -22.27 2.52
CA GLU A 60 -14.11 -23.49 2.21
C GLU A 60 -15.59 -23.19 1.91
N ALA A 61 -16.11 -22.08 2.43
CA ALA A 61 -17.51 -21.69 2.33
C ALA A 61 -17.78 -20.62 1.25
N LEU A 62 -16.74 -20.00 0.69
CA LEU A 62 -16.84 -18.91 -0.27
C LEU A 62 -16.08 -19.21 -1.57
N PRO A 63 -16.57 -18.73 -2.73
CA PRO A 63 -15.76 -18.66 -3.94
C PRO A 63 -14.43 -17.92 -3.68
N ALA A 64 -13.35 -18.37 -4.31
CA ALA A 64 -12.00 -17.85 -4.09
C ALA A 64 -11.91 -16.30 -4.15
N ARG A 65 -12.52 -15.69 -5.18
CA ARG A 65 -12.58 -14.22 -5.36
C ARG A 65 -13.18 -13.50 -4.14
N LEU A 66 -14.21 -14.07 -3.51
CA LEU A 66 -14.84 -13.48 -2.32
C LEU A 66 -14.01 -13.70 -1.07
N ALA A 67 -13.35 -14.85 -0.95
CA ALA A 67 -12.43 -15.11 0.16
C ALA A 67 -11.21 -14.15 0.12
N GLU A 68 -10.63 -13.93 -1.06
CA GLU A 68 -9.56 -12.94 -1.29
C GLU A 68 -10.03 -11.53 -0.95
N ALA A 69 -11.17 -11.09 -1.50
CA ALA A 69 -11.71 -9.76 -1.25
C ALA A 69 -12.01 -9.54 0.25
N THR A 70 -12.51 -10.57 0.93
CA THR A 70 -12.76 -10.53 2.37
C THR A 70 -11.46 -10.37 3.16
N LEU A 71 -10.43 -11.13 2.81
CA LEU A 71 -9.14 -11.04 3.48
C LEU A 71 -8.47 -9.67 3.21
N ALA A 72 -8.51 -9.18 1.98
CA ALA A 72 -7.98 -7.87 1.61
C ALA A 72 -8.65 -6.75 2.40
N ALA A 73 -9.98 -6.78 2.49
CA ALA A 73 -10.75 -5.80 3.26
C ALA A 73 -10.47 -5.87 4.76
N ARG A 74 -10.28 -7.07 5.32
CA ARG A 74 -10.00 -7.25 6.76
C ARG A 74 -8.58 -6.83 7.15
N SER A 75 -7.61 -7.07 6.26
CA SER A 75 -6.21 -6.69 6.48
C SER A 75 -5.92 -5.23 6.13
N ALA A 76 -6.88 -4.53 5.53
CA ALA A 76 -6.75 -3.12 5.21
C ALA A 76 -6.84 -2.25 6.46
N ASP A 77 -5.87 -1.36 6.61
CA ASP A 77 -5.93 -0.24 7.54
C ASP A 77 -6.16 1.07 6.75
N GLU A 78 -7.43 1.40 6.52
CA GLU A 78 -7.82 2.61 5.81
C GLU A 78 -7.55 3.87 6.65
N GLY A 79 -7.82 3.79 7.95
CA GLY A 79 -7.63 4.91 8.87
C GLY A 79 -6.16 5.31 8.97
N GLY A 80 -5.27 4.35 9.19
CA GLY A 80 -3.83 4.60 9.23
C GLY A 80 -3.27 5.06 7.89
N ALA A 81 -3.72 4.46 6.77
CA ALA A 81 -3.29 4.92 5.44
C ALA A 81 -3.70 6.38 5.17
N ARG A 82 -4.93 6.76 5.52
CA ARG A 82 -5.42 8.14 5.40
C ARG A 82 -4.62 9.10 6.27
N ALA A 83 -4.37 8.73 7.52
CA ALA A 83 -3.61 9.53 8.46
C ALA A 83 -2.22 9.85 7.90
N VAL A 84 -1.47 8.83 7.50
CA VAL A 84 -0.11 8.98 6.95
C VAL A 84 -0.09 9.85 5.67
N LEU A 85 -1.07 9.68 4.77
CA LEU A 85 -1.14 10.49 3.54
C LEU A 85 -1.40 11.98 3.81
N THR A 86 -2.01 12.31 4.94
CA THR A 86 -2.29 13.70 5.34
C THR A 86 -1.18 14.35 6.17
N GLU A 87 -0.16 13.59 6.58
CA GLU A 87 0.95 14.13 7.35
C GLU A 87 1.82 15.08 6.49
N PRO A 88 2.36 16.16 7.09
CA PRO A 88 3.29 17.03 6.38
C PRO A 88 4.58 16.31 5.98
N VAL A 89 4.95 16.42 4.70
CA VAL A 89 6.17 15.80 4.17
C VAL A 89 7.21 16.84 3.80
N ARG A 90 8.47 16.58 4.16
CA ARG A 90 9.64 17.35 3.73
C ARG A 90 10.55 16.46 2.91
N LEU A 91 10.84 16.87 1.67
CA LEU A 91 11.83 16.22 0.81
C LEU A 91 13.13 17.03 0.84
N THR A 92 14.25 16.36 1.09
CA THR A 92 15.59 16.96 1.11
C THR A 92 16.50 16.22 0.16
N THR A 93 17.40 16.96 -0.49
CA THR A 93 18.49 16.39 -1.28
C THR A 93 19.73 16.32 -0.40
N LEU A 94 20.33 15.13 -0.29
CA LEU A 94 21.62 14.97 0.37
C LEU A 94 22.71 15.34 -0.63
N ASN A 95 23.23 16.56 -0.53
CA ASN A 95 24.41 16.94 -1.29
C ASN A 95 25.63 16.27 -0.62
N ARG A 96 26.17 15.22 -1.25
CA ARG A 96 27.42 14.60 -0.77
C ARG A 96 28.60 15.55 -1.09
N PRO A 97 29.52 15.81 -0.16
CA PRO A 97 30.70 16.63 -0.39
C PRO A 97 31.68 16.00 -1.38
#